data_AF-A0A6V7IKG6-F1
#
_entry.id   AF-A0A6V7IKG6-F1
#
_cell.length_a   1.000
_cell.length_b   1.000
_cell.length_c   1.000
_cell.angle_alpha   90.00
_cell.angle_beta   90.00
_cell.angle_gamma   90.00
#
_symmetry.space_group_name_H-M   'P 1'
#
loop_
_entity.id
_entity.type
_entity.pdbx_description
1 polymer ?
#
loop_
_entity_poly.entity_id
_entity_poly.type
_entity_poly.pdbx_seq_one_letter_code
_entity_poly.pdbx_strand_id
1 'polypeptide(L)'
;AFIHVSTLYSTCNQPLIEECIPSIPALKGKLNFKKNLKDFVSDIPTEVADDWPNTYTFSKAIAEIMLNEYRETLPISIMRPSIILSAMTEPMPGWIDNYYGPTLAIINGGLGML
;
A
#
# COMPACT_ATOMS: atom_id res chain seq x y z
N ALA A 1 -7.61 -20.41 -0.44
CA ALA A 1 -6.66 -19.50 -1.10
C ALA A 1 -6.64 -18.19 -0.33
N PHE A 2 -5.47 -17.58 -0.15
CA PHE A 2 -5.31 -16.30 0.54
C PHE A 2 -5.05 -15.19 -0.47
N ILE A 3 -5.90 -14.16 -0.50
CA ILE A 3 -5.76 -13.02 -1.41
C ILE A 3 -5.47 -11.78 -0.57
N HIS A 4 -4.30 -11.19 -0.79
CA HIS A 4 -3.95 -9.91 -0.22
C HIS A 4 -4.30 -8.78 -1.19
N VAL A 5 -5.16 -7.87 -0.76
CA VAL A 5 -5.44 -6.65 -1.50
C VAL A 5 -4.41 -5.59 -1.10
N SER A 6 -3.45 -5.36 -1.99
CA SER A 6 -2.42 -4.34 -1.87
C SER A 6 -2.83 -3.07 -2.62
N THR A 7 -1.91 -2.44 -3.34
CA THR A 7 -2.12 -1.20 -4.10
C THR A 7 -1.09 -1.13 -5.23
N LEU A 8 -1.43 -0.51 -6.36
CA LEU A 8 -0.50 -0.25 -7.46
C LEU A 8 0.71 0.57 -7.01
N TYR A 9 0.56 1.35 -5.94
CA TYR A 9 1.57 2.25 -5.41
C TYR A 9 2.55 1.60 -4.42
N SER A 10 2.56 0.28 -4.24
CA SER A 10 3.51 -0.37 -3.33
C SER A 10 4.96 -0.25 -3.80
N THR A 11 5.19 -0.08 -5.09
CA THR A 11 6.52 0.11 -5.72
C THR A 11 6.72 1.53 -6.30
N CYS A 12 5.93 2.51 -5.86
CA CYS A 12 5.94 3.87 -6.43
C CYS A 12 7.22 4.68 -6.17
N ASN A 13 8.15 4.15 -5.38
CA ASN A 13 9.48 4.72 -5.17
C ASN A 13 10.42 4.44 -6.36
N GLN A 14 10.01 3.58 -7.31
CA GLN A 14 10.77 3.29 -8.53
C GLN A 14 10.26 4.10 -9.71
N PRO A 15 11.16 4.52 -10.64
CA PRO A 15 10.75 5.25 -11.84
C PRO A 15 10.01 4.37 -12.85
N LEU A 16 10.29 3.06 -12.85
CA LEU A 16 9.62 2.07 -13.67
C LEU A 16 8.87 1.11 -12.74
N ILE A 17 7.55 1.00 -12.93
CA ILE A 17 6.69 0.15 -12.12
C ILE A 17 6.56 -1.21 -12.80
N GLU A 18 7.31 -2.19 -12.31
CA GLU A 18 7.22 -3.59 -12.75
C GLU A 18 6.34 -4.43 -11.80
N GLU A 19 5.77 -5.53 -12.32
CA GLU A 19 5.06 -6.51 -11.49
C GLU A 19 6.04 -7.40 -10.71
N CYS A 20 6.73 -6.82 -9.74
CA CYS A 20 7.69 -7.49 -8.88
C CYS A 20 7.37 -7.27 -7.40
N ILE A 21 7.92 -8.10 -6.52
CA ILE A 21 7.85 -7.86 -5.08
C ILE A 21 8.72 -6.65 -4.74
N PRO A 22 8.25 -5.68 -3.93
CA PRO A 22 9.03 -4.54 -3.50
C PRO A 22 10.36 -4.99 -2.89
N SER A 23 11.44 -4.37 -3.32
CA SER A 23 12.79 -4.66 -2.81
C SER A 23 13.29 -3.45 -2.04
N ILE A 24 13.57 -3.67 -0.75
CA ILE A 24 14.11 -2.65 0.14
C ILE A 24 15.47 -3.14 0.65
N PRO A 25 16.57 -2.78 -0.01
CA PRO A 25 17.90 -3.30 0.32
C PRO A 25 18.27 -3.12 1.80
N ALA A 26 17.89 -1.99 2.41
CA ALA A 26 18.17 -1.68 3.81
C ALA A 26 17.56 -2.66 4.82
N LEU A 27 16.42 -3.27 4.47
CA LEU A 27 15.61 -4.13 5.34
C LEU A 27 15.76 -5.63 5.03
N LYS A 28 16.49 -5.98 3.98
CA LYS A 28 16.65 -7.37 3.53
C LYS A 28 17.23 -8.25 4.64
N GLY A 29 16.46 -9.25 5.07
CA GLY A 29 16.84 -10.20 6.12
C GLY A 29 16.88 -9.64 7.54
N LYS A 30 16.44 -8.39 7.75
CA LYS A 30 16.40 -7.73 9.07
C LYS A 30 15.00 -7.65 9.68
N LEU A 31 13.95 -7.82 8.86
CA LEU A 31 12.58 -7.77 9.31
C LEU A 31 12.21 -9.06 10.03
N ASN A 32 11.64 -8.94 11.24
CA ASN A 32 11.07 -10.07 11.96
C ASN A 32 9.58 -9.84 12.16
N PHE A 33 8.79 -10.44 11.27
CA PHE A 33 7.32 -10.31 11.26
C PHE A 33 6.62 -11.05 12.42
N LYS A 34 7.35 -11.77 13.28
CA LYS A 34 6.80 -12.44 14.48
C LYS A 34 6.81 -11.54 15.71
N LYS A 35 7.48 -10.39 15.64
CA LYS A 35 7.53 -9.41 16.75
C LYS A 35 6.16 -8.75 16.95
N ASN A 36 5.97 -8.14 18.12
CA ASN A 36 4.83 -7.25 18.31
C ASN A 36 4.97 -6.01 17.40
N LEU A 37 3.89 -5.28 17.21
CA LEU A 37 3.89 -4.11 16.30
C LEU A 37 4.86 -3.00 16.73
N LYS A 38 5.00 -2.73 18.03
CA LYS A 38 5.88 -1.65 18.52
C LYS A 38 7.34 -1.96 18.25
N ASP A 39 7.76 -3.19 18.57
CA ASP A 39 9.12 -3.68 18.38
C ASP A 39 9.43 -3.79 16.88
N PHE A 40 8.47 -4.26 16.08
CA PHE A 40 8.61 -4.31 14.63
C PHE A 40 8.82 -2.94 14.01
N VAL A 41 8.00 -1.95 14.39
CA VAL A 41 8.13 -0.57 13.88
C VAL A 41 9.45 0.05 14.34
N SER A 42 9.93 -0.26 15.54
CA SER A 42 11.21 0.24 16.03
C SER A 42 12.43 -0.31 15.30
N ASP A 43 12.31 -1.47 14.64
CA ASP A 43 13.39 -2.05 13.82
C ASP A 43 13.50 -1.38 12.44
N ILE A 44 12.46 -0.68 11.99
CA ILE A 44 12.41 -0.04 10.69
C ILE A 44 13.06 1.35 10.80
N PRO A 45 14.19 1.61 10.12
CA PRO A 45 14.77 2.94 10.08
C PRO A 45 13.79 3.90 9.39
N THR A 46 13.55 5.05 10.01
CA THR A 46 12.60 6.05 9.49
C THR A 46 12.98 6.57 8.11
N GLU A 47 14.27 6.63 7.81
CA GLU A 47 14.81 7.12 6.54
C GLU A 47 14.39 6.25 5.35
N VAL A 48 14.09 4.97 5.60
CA VAL A 48 13.64 4.04 4.55
C VAL A 48 12.20 4.34 4.15
N ALA A 49 11.38 4.85 5.07
CA ALA A 49 9.99 5.18 4.77
C ALA A 49 9.88 6.46 3.92
N ASP A 50 10.90 7.33 3.95
CA ASP A 50 10.93 8.60 3.24
C ASP A 50 11.00 8.43 1.70
N ASP A 51 11.43 7.26 1.21
CA ASP A 51 11.40 6.92 -0.22
C ASP A 51 9.96 6.75 -0.75
N TRP A 52 8.96 6.62 0.14
CA TRP A 52 7.55 6.51 -0.23
C TRP A 52 6.81 7.83 0.01
N PRO A 53 5.80 8.15 -0.82
CA PRO A 53 5.04 9.40 -0.69
C PRO A 53 4.21 9.46 0.60
N ASN A 54 3.92 8.31 1.23
CA ASN A 54 3.25 8.23 2.51
C ASN A 54 3.44 6.85 3.18
N THR A 55 3.07 6.79 4.47
CA THR A 55 3.14 5.57 5.27
C THR A 55 2.21 4.46 4.79
N TYR A 56 1.10 4.80 4.11
CA TYR A 56 0.18 3.79 3.56
C TYR A 56 0.84 2.98 2.44
N THR A 57 1.44 3.65 1.44
CA THR A 57 2.13 2.97 0.33
C THR A 57 3.32 2.15 0.83
N PHE A 58 4.05 2.67 1.82
CA PHE A 58 5.13 1.93 2.48
C PHE A 58 4.62 0.68 3.21
N SER A 59 3.52 0.80 3.97
CA SER A 59 2.95 -0.33 4.71
C SER A 59 2.51 -1.47 3.78
N LYS A 60 1.96 -1.13 2.60
CA LYS A 60 1.61 -2.10 1.56
C LYS A 60 2.85 -2.78 0.99
N ALA A 61 3.93 -2.03 0.77
CA ALA A 61 5.20 -2.59 0.31
C ALA A 61 5.77 -3.61 1.31
N ILE A 62 5.80 -3.26 2.59
CA ILE A 62 6.25 -4.13 3.68
C ILE A 62 5.38 -5.39 3.80
N ALA A 63 4.06 -5.26 3.66
CA ALA A 63 3.14 -6.39 3.68
C ALA A 63 3.41 -7.38 2.53
N GLU A 64 3.70 -6.88 1.33
CA GLU A 64 4.07 -7.74 0.20
C GLU A 64 5.40 -8.47 0.42
N ILE A 65 6.40 -7.80 1.01
CA ILE A 65 7.68 -8.42 1.40
C ILE A 65 7.44 -9.54 2.42
N MET A 66 6.61 -9.30 3.44
CA MET A 66 6.23 -10.30 4.42
C MET A 66 5.59 -11.52 3.75
N LEU A 67 4.60 -11.30 2.89
CA LEU A 67 3.88 -12.39 2.21
C LEU A 67 4.79 -13.21 1.31
N ASN A 68 5.79 -12.59 0.71
CA ASN A 68 6.80 -13.29 -0.08
C ASN A 68 7.62 -14.31 0.76
N GLU A 69 7.80 -14.08 2.07
CA GLU A 69 8.44 -15.07 2.96
C GLU A 69 7.58 -16.33 3.16
N TYR A 70 6.25 -16.21 3.01
CA TYR A 70 5.30 -17.31 3.21
C TYR A 70 4.87 -17.99 1.91
N ARG A 71 5.38 -17.55 0.74
CA ARG A 71 4.95 -18.04 -0.59
C ARG A 71 5.07 -19.55 -0.79
N GLU A 72 6.00 -20.21 -0.11
CA GLU A 72 6.21 -21.67 -0.17
C GLU A 72 5.31 -22.45 0.79
N THR A 73 4.68 -21.78 1.75
CA THR A 73 3.85 -22.40 2.81
C THR A 73 2.36 -22.15 2.64
N LEU A 74 1.98 -21.06 1.96
CA LEU A 74 0.59 -20.65 1.78
C LEU A 74 0.33 -20.31 0.31
N PRO A 75 -0.82 -20.71 -0.27
CA PRO A 75 -1.22 -20.28 -1.61
C PRO A 75 -1.71 -18.82 -1.55
N ILE A 76 -0.78 -17.90 -1.81
CA ILE A 76 -0.95 -16.44 -1.72
C ILE A 76 -1.10 -15.83 -3.12
N SER A 77 -2.05 -14.91 -3.27
CA SER A 77 -2.17 -14.01 -4.41
C SER A 77 -2.15 -12.56 -3.93
N ILE A 78 -1.41 -11.68 -4.62
CA ILE A 78 -1.35 -10.25 -4.33
C ILE A 78 -2.09 -9.52 -5.46
N MET A 79 -3.14 -8.76 -5.10
CA MET A 79 -3.88 -7.92 -6.04
C MET A 79 -3.53 -6.46 -5.80
N ARG A 80 -3.14 -5.72 -6.84
CA ARG A 80 -2.71 -4.32 -6.77
C ARG A 80 -3.69 -3.41 -7.53
N PRO A 81 -4.83 -3.05 -6.93
CA PRO A 81 -5.75 -2.10 -7.57
C PRO A 81 -5.11 -0.71 -7.69
N SER A 82 -5.58 0.07 -8.67
CA SER A 82 -5.29 1.50 -8.79
C SER A 82 -6.05 2.30 -7.72
N ILE A 83 -6.00 3.64 -7.81
CA ILE A 83 -6.90 4.51 -7.04
C ILE A 83 -8.35 4.13 -7.33
N ILE A 84 -9.12 3.96 -6.24
CA ILE A 84 -10.58 3.83 -6.25
C ILE A 84 -11.12 5.15 -5.70
N LEU A 85 -12.07 5.75 -6.41
CA LEU A 85 -12.69 7.02 -6.04
C LEU A 85 -14.10 6.74 -5.48
N SER A 86 -15.14 7.17 -6.17
CA SER A 86 -16.52 6.95 -5.77
C SER A 86 -17.08 5.62 -6.28
N ALA A 87 -18.06 5.11 -5.55
CA ALA A 87 -18.83 3.96 -5.97
C ALA A 87 -19.67 4.28 -7.21
N MET A 88 -19.71 3.34 -8.15
CA MET A 88 -20.55 3.44 -9.34
C MET A 88 -22.02 3.15 -9.05
N THR A 89 -22.32 2.22 -8.12
CA THR A 89 -23.68 1.73 -7.88
C THR A 89 -24.04 1.66 -6.39
N GLU A 90 -23.31 0.88 -5.59
CA GLU A 90 -23.63 0.65 -4.18
C GLU A 90 -22.66 1.37 -3.22
N PRO A 91 -23.13 1.95 -2.11
CA PRO A 91 -24.53 2.00 -1.66
C PRO A 91 -25.39 3.01 -2.44
N MET A 92 -24.77 3.98 -3.12
CA MET A 92 -25.39 4.84 -4.12
C MET A 92 -24.32 5.35 -5.09
N PRO A 93 -24.66 5.71 -6.34
CA PRO A 93 -23.70 6.31 -7.27
C PRO A 93 -23.08 7.58 -6.69
N GLY A 94 -21.76 7.71 -6.78
CA GLY A 94 -21.01 8.85 -6.24
C GLY A 94 -20.66 8.73 -4.76
N TRP A 95 -21.05 7.65 -4.08
CA TRP A 95 -20.71 7.47 -2.66
C TRP A 95 -19.19 7.35 -2.46
N ILE A 96 -18.70 8.01 -1.41
CA ILE A 96 -17.31 7.98 -0.96
C ILE A 96 -17.29 7.61 0.52
N ASP A 97 -16.25 6.89 0.94
CA ASP A 97 -16.02 6.53 2.34
C ASP A 97 -15.09 7.51 3.06
N ASN A 98 -14.35 8.35 2.32
CA ASN A 98 -13.37 9.27 2.87
C ASN A 98 -13.10 10.51 1.98
N TYR A 99 -12.44 11.50 2.56
CA TYR A 99 -12.01 12.75 1.91
C TYR A 99 -10.49 12.83 1.73
N TYR A 100 -9.79 11.70 1.59
CA TYR A 100 -8.33 11.69 1.51
C TYR A 100 -7.84 11.68 0.07
N GLY A 101 -6.72 12.37 -0.15
CA GLY A 101 -5.99 12.35 -1.42
C GLY A 101 -6.84 12.82 -2.62
N PRO A 102 -6.87 12.06 -3.73
CA PRO A 102 -7.58 12.44 -4.97
C PRO A 102 -9.07 12.73 -4.79
N THR A 103 -9.74 12.05 -3.85
CA THR A 103 -11.17 12.23 -3.61
C THR A 103 -11.50 13.67 -3.21
N LEU A 104 -10.67 14.29 -2.37
CA LEU A 104 -10.85 15.69 -1.96
C LEU A 104 -10.72 16.65 -3.13
N ALA A 105 -9.74 16.42 -4.02
CA ALA A 105 -9.53 17.26 -5.18
C ALA A 105 -10.74 17.25 -6.12
N ILE A 106 -11.36 16.07 -6.32
CA ILE A 106 -12.55 15.93 -7.17
C ILE A 106 -13.75 16.64 -6.56
N ILE A 107 -13.96 16.51 -5.25
CA ILE A 107 -15.07 17.18 -4.54
C ILE A 107 -14.91 18.70 -4.63
N ASN A 108 -13.71 19.20 -4.32
CA ASN A 108 -13.38 20.62 -4.41
C ASN A 108 -13.63 21.16 -5.83
N GLY A 109 -13.14 20.46 -6.85
CA GLY A 109 -13.42 20.79 -8.25
C GLY A 109 -14.91 20.83 -8.58
N GLY A 110 -15.69 19.87 -8.07
CA GLY A 110 -17.15 19.84 -8.23
C GLY A 110 -17.88 20.97 -7.50
N LEU A 111 -17.32 21.48 -6.39
CA LEU A 111 -17.82 22.63 -5.64
C LEU A 111 -17.36 23.98 -6.21
N GLY A 112 -16.49 23.97 -7.23
CA GLY A 112 -15.89 25.20 -7.78
C GLY A 112 -14.85 25.84 -6.85
N MET A 113 -14.31 25.06 -5.91
CA MET A 113 -13.23 25.47 -5.01
C MET A 113 -11.96 24.78 -5.53
N LEU A 114 -10.96 25.52 -5.98
CA LEU A 114 -9.70 24.95 -6.51
C LEU A 114 -8.51 25.55 -5.77
#